data_AF-A0A363UAR4-F1
#
_entry.id   AF-A0A363UAR4-F1
#
_cell.length_a   1.000
_cell.length_b   1.000
_cell.length_c   1.000
_cell.angle_alpha   90.00
_cell.angle_beta   90.00
_cell.angle_gamma   90.00
#
_symmetry.space_group_name_H-M   'P 1'
#
loop_
_entity.id
_entity.type
_entity.pdbx_description
1 polymer ?
#
loop_
_entity_poly.entity_id
_entity_poly.type
_entity_poly.pdbx_seq_one_letter_code
_entity_poly.pdbx_strand_id
1 'polypeptide(L)' 'MGSIFGTKDELIQVTLDEWGAEGWEAINVFTPEGSGKITMVAKRPLTDRVRRMRNMPSMK' A
#
# COMPACT_ATOMS: atom_id res chain seq x y z
N MET A 1 -30.77 -0.25 -4.61
CA MET A 1 -29.64 -1.02 -5.20
C MET A 1 -28.34 -0.59 -4.53
N GLY A 2 -28.10 -1.06 -3.29
CA GLY A 2 -26.89 -0.75 -2.53
C GLY A 2 -26.21 -2.07 -2.17
N SER A 3 -25.27 -2.53 -3.00
CA SER A 3 -24.52 -3.77 -2.71
C SER A 3 -23.14 -3.86 -3.38
N ILE A 4 -22.67 -2.79 -4.04
CA ILE A 4 -21.38 -2.80 -4.75
C ILE A 4 -20.27 -2.06 -3.96
N PHE A 5 -20.65 -1.30 -2.93
CA PHE A 5 -19.70 -0.59 -2.07
C PHE A 5 -19.06 -1.51 -1.02
N GLY A 6 -19.79 -2.50 -0.50
CA GLY A 6 -19.29 -3.40 0.56
C GLY A 6 -18.11 -4.29 0.12
N THR A 7 -18.19 -4.90 -1.06
CA THR A 7 -17.12 -5.77 -1.58
C THR A 7 -15.85 -5.03 -1.95
N LYS A 8 -15.93 -3.75 -2.33
CA LYS A 8 -14.74 -2.94 -2.62
C LYS A 8 -14.02 -2.55 -1.35
N ASP A 9 -14.75 -2.21 -0.29
CA ASP A 9 -14.15 -1.77 0.97
C ASP A 9 -13.38 -2.91 1.64
N GLU A 10 -13.96 -4.11 1.66
CA GLU A 10 -13.30 -5.32 2.17
C GLU A 10 -12.00 -5.62 1.41
N LEU A 11 -12.01 -5.51 0.07
CA LEU A 11 -10.83 -5.73 -0.75
C LEU A 11 -9.74 -4.67 -0.53
N ILE A 12 -10.13 -3.41 -0.33
CA ILE A 12 -9.19 -2.33 0.03
C ILE A 12 -8.55 -2.63 1.38
N GLN A 13 -9.36 -3.05 2.36
CA GLN A 13 -8.87 -3.36 3.70
C GLN A 13 -7.87 -4.51 3.67
N VAL A 14 -8.18 -5.61 2.96
CA VAL A 14 -7.25 -6.74 2.79
C VAL A 14 -5.94 -6.29 2.14
N THR A 15 -6.02 -5.46 1.08
CA THR A 15 -4.82 -4.95 0.40
C THR A 15 -3.98 -4.06 1.32
N LEU A 16 -4.62 -3.24 2.15
CA LEU A 16 -3.95 -2.38 3.12
C LEU A 16 -3.31 -3.19 4.25
N ASP A 17 -3.98 -4.23 4.72
CA ASP A 17 -3.45 -5.12 5.77
C ASP A 17 -2.22 -5.89 5.27
N GLU A 18 -2.26 -6.39 4.03
CA GLU A 18 -1.10 -7.02 3.37
C GLU A 18 0.07 -6.03 3.22
N TRP A 19 -0.21 -4.82 2.74
CA TRP A 19 0.79 -3.76 2.61
C TRP A 19 1.38 -3.38 3.97
N GLY A 20 0.56 -3.25 5.00
CA GLY A 20 0.99 -3.01 6.38
C GLY A 20 1.89 -4.12 6.90
N ALA A 21 1.56 -5.39 6.65
CA ALA A 21 2.37 -6.54 7.04
C ALA A 21 3.74 -6.55 6.33
N GLU A 22 3.81 -6.09 5.08
CA GLU A 22 5.06 -5.87 4.35
C GLU A 22 5.86 -4.64 4.82
N GLY A 23 5.26 -3.81 5.67
CA GLY A 23 5.83 -2.57 6.19
C GLY A 23 5.64 -1.36 5.28
N TRP A 24 4.64 -1.40 4.38
CA TRP A 24 4.19 -0.23 3.64
C TRP A 24 3.18 0.57 4.46
N GLU A 25 3.30 1.89 4.39
CA GLU A 25 2.40 2.85 5.01
C GLU A 25 1.62 3.56 3.90
N ALA A 26 0.29 3.39 3.88
CA ALA A 26 -0.57 4.14 2.96
C ALA A 26 -0.61 5.62 3.36
N ILE A 27 -0.23 6.51 2.45
CA ILE A 27 -0.15 7.96 2.71
C ILE A 27 -1.26 8.74 2.02
N ASN A 28 -1.85 8.20 0.96
CA ASN A 28 -2.91 8.88 0.24
C ASN A 28 -3.81 7.85 -0.46
N VAL A 29 -5.11 8.07 -0.41
CA VAL A 29 -6.11 7.25 -1.07
C VAL A 29 -7.05 8.20 -1.81
N PHE A 30 -7.10 8.04 -3.14
CA PHE A 30 -7.93 8.83 -4.02
C PHE A 30 -8.95 7.95 -4.73
N THR A 31 -10.21 8.31 -4.59
CA THR A 31 -11.34 7.69 -5.29
C THR A 31 -11.94 8.74 -6.23
N PRO A 32 -11.57 8.74 -7.53
CA PRO A 32 -12.19 9.65 -8.48
C PRO A 32 -13.70 9.38 -8.55
N GLU A 33 -14.52 10.40 -8.30
CA GLU A 33 -15.97 10.31 -8.41
C GLU A 33 -16.37 9.84 -9.82
N GLY A 34 -17.23 8.83 -9.91
CA GLY A 34 -17.67 8.23 -11.17
C GLY A 34 -16.70 7.19 -11.77
N SER A 35 -15.53 6.97 -11.16
CA SER A 35 -14.60 5.90 -11.54
C SER A 35 -14.74 4.71 -10.59
N GLY A 36 -14.85 3.50 -11.14
CA GLY A 36 -14.82 2.28 -10.34
C GLY A 36 -13.44 1.94 -9.75
N LYS A 37 -12.42 2.79 -10.00
CA LYS A 37 -11.01 2.56 -9.64
C LYS A 37 -10.63 3.35 -8.40
N ILE A 38 -9.66 2.81 -7.67
CA ILE A 38 -9.13 3.38 -6.44
C ILE A 38 -7.63 3.54 -6.65
N THR A 39 -7.11 4.75 -6.43
CA THR A 39 -5.68 5.04 -6.54
C THR A 39 -5.13 5.23 -5.14
N MET A 40 -4.17 4.39 -4.77
CA MET A 40 -3.56 4.40 -3.45
C MET A 40 -2.06 4.66 -3.60
N VAL A 41 -1.54 5.58 -2.79
CA VAL A 41 -0.12 5.89 -2.71
C VAL A 41 0.38 5.40 -1.36
N ALA A 42 1.36 4.50 -1.38
CA ALA A 42 2.00 3.97 -0.19
C ALA A 42 3.51 4.26 -0.19
N LYS A 43 4.08 4.40 1.00
CA LYS A 43 5.52 4.57 1.22
C LYS A 43 6.01 3.43 2.11
N ARG A 44 7.15 2.83 1.76
CA ARG A 44 7.82 1.86 2.64
C ARG A 44 8.96 2.56 3.38
N PRO A 45 8.89 2.72 4.71
CA PRO A 45 10.02 3.23 5.48
C PRO A 45 11.20 2.25 5.35
N LEU A 46 12.32 2.74 4.80
CA LEU A 46 13.56 1.99 4.84
C LEU A 46 14.05 2.02 6.29
N THR A 47 13.75 0.97 7.06
CA THR A 47 14.29 0.78 8.40
C THR A 47 15.82 0.75 8.36
N ASP A 48 16.50 1.10 9.46
CA ASP A 48 17.96 1.18 9.51
C ASP A 48 18.67 -0.11 9.07
N ARG A 49 18.02 -1.26 9.25
CA ARG A 49 18.49 -2.56 8.77
C ARG A 49 18.45 -2.66 7.25
N VAL A 50 17.35 -2.26 6.63
CA VAL A 50 17.17 -2.24 5.16
C VAL A 50 18.09 -1.19 4.51
N ARG A 51 18.26 -0.03 5.14
CA ARG A 51 19.23 0.99 4.71
C ARG A 51 20.66 0.45 4.70
N ARG A 52 21.07 -0.27 5.75
CA ARG A 52 22.40 -0.88 5.84
C ARG A 52 22.64 -1.96 4.78
N MET A 53 21.67 -2.85 4.54
CA MET A 53 21.78 -3.86 3.49
C MET A 53 21.93 -3.24 2.09
N ARG A 54 21.27 -2.11 1.83
CA ARG A 54 21.37 -1.41 0.54
C ARG A 54 22.66 -0.61 0.38
N ASN A 55 23.26 -0.16 1.49
CA ASN A 55 24.52 0.59 1.49
C ASN A 55 25.76 -0.30 1.60
N MET A 56 25.61 -1.62 1.75
CA MET A 56 26.74 -2.52 1.57
C MET A 56 27.12 -2.52 0.08
N PRO A 57 28.40 -2.26 -0.25
CA PRO A 57 28.86 -2.45 -1.62
C PRO A 57 28.58 -3.90 -1.99
N SER A 58 27.89 -4.12 -3.11
CA SER A 58 27.88 -5.43 -3.75
C SER A 58 29.33 -5.77 -4.05
N MET A 59 29.94 -6.64 -3.25
CA MET A 59 31.25 -7.18 -3.55
C MET A 59 31.05 -8.04 -4.80
N LYS A 60 31.44 -7.48 -5.95
CA LYS A 60 31.43 -8.15 -7.24
C LYS A 60 32.63 -9.06 -7.36
#